data_AF-A0A533UEV3-F1
#
_entry.id   AF-A0A533UEV3-F1
#
_cell.length_a   1.000
_cell.length_b   1.000
_cell.length_c   1.000
_cell.angle_alpha   90.00
_cell.angle_beta   90.00
_cell.angle_gamma   90.00
#
_symmetry.space_group_name_H-M   'P 1'
#
loop_
_entity.id
_entity.type
_entity.pdbx_description
1 polymer ?
#
loop_
_entity_poly.entity_id
_entity_poly.type
_entity_poly.pdbx_seq_one_letter_code
_entity_poly.pdbx_strand_id
1 'polypeptide(L)'
;MTEEDKELELLKAKRLREMQKNITEQQKQEELKAQKPSPPNTPSTREILVKQLGYRGLEVLQNAESQFPNETKLVVDKLAELIQSGEVTETIDGGKLLTLFRSIGIRVRVETTIHVEEDGKLVSWSDKLKERTMGTEESTQQKTSE
;
A
#
# COMPACT_ATOMS: atom_id res chain seq x y z
N MET A 1 -36.72 -57.11 25.24
CA MET A 1 -36.40 -56.04 24.28
C MET A 1 -37.72 -55.59 23.69
N THR A 2 -38.33 -54.56 24.26
CA THR A 2 -39.63 -54.03 23.82
C THR A 2 -39.48 -53.31 22.48
N GLU A 3 -40.56 -53.17 21.71
CA GLU A 3 -40.53 -52.49 20.41
C GLU A 3 -40.07 -51.03 20.54
N GLU A 4 -40.37 -50.40 21.68
CA GLU A 4 -39.93 -49.05 22.08
C GLU A 4 -38.41 -48.92 22.14
N ASP A 5 -37.67 -49.94 22.59
CA ASP A 5 -36.20 -49.91 22.64
C ASP A 5 -35.60 -49.90 21.22
N LYS A 6 -36.23 -50.59 20.26
CA LYS A 6 -35.77 -50.66 18.86
C LYS A 6 -36.00 -49.34 18.12
N GLU A 7 -37.12 -48.67 18.39
CA GLU A 7 -37.39 -47.34 17.82
C GLU A 7 -36.42 -46.29 18.37
N LEU A 8 -36.11 -46.36 19.67
CA LEU A 8 -35.15 -45.48 20.31
C LEU A 8 -33.74 -45.65 19.72
N GLU A 9 -33.32 -46.89 19.47
CA GLU A 9 -32.05 -47.20 18.80
C GLU A 9 -32.01 -46.67 17.36
N LEU A 10 -33.11 -46.81 16.61
CA LEU A 10 -33.22 -46.29 15.25
C LEU A 10 -33.09 -44.76 15.21
N LEU A 11 -33.72 -44.06 16.17
CA LEU A 11 -33.67 -42.61 16.29
C LEU A 11 -32.25 -42.11 16.61
N LYS A 12 -31.54 -42.80 17.52
CA LYS A 12 -30.14 -42.51 17.84
C LYS A 12 -29.23 -42.73 16.63
N ALA A 13 -29.43 -43.83 15.89
CA ALA A 13 -28.66 -44.13 14.69
C ALA A 13 -28.88 -43.09 13.57
N LYS A 14 -30.10 -42.54 13.45
CA LYS A 14 -30.39 -41.46 12.50
C LYS A 14 -29.68 -40.16 12.88
N ARG A 15 -29.75 -39.77 14.16
CA ARG A 15 -29.08 -38.57 14.69
C ARG A 15 -27.56 -38.63 14.53
N LEU A 16 -26.96 -39.79 14.79
CA LEU A 16 -25.52 -40.02 14.62
C LEU A 16 -25.09 -39.86 13.17
N ARG A 17 -25.88 -40.40 12.21
CA ARG A 17 -25.60 -40.20 10.78
C ARG A 17 -25.70 -38.75 10.36
N GLU A 18 -26.70 -38.01 10.84
CA GLU A 18 -26.82 -36.58 10.55
C GLU A 18 -25.63 -35.78 11.08
N MET A 19 -25.17 -36.04 12.31
CA MET A 19 -23.98 -35.39 12.85
C MET A 19 -22.71 -35.74 12.06
N GLN A 20 -22.53 -37.00 11.67
CA GLN A 20 -21.39 -37.41 10.85
C GLN A 20 -21.38 -36.70 9.49
N LYS A 21 -22.55 -36.59 8.82
CA LYS A 21 -22.67 -35.86 7.55
C LYS A 21 -22.28 -34.38 7.71
N ASN A 22 -22.79 -33.71 8.73
CA ASN A 22 -22.47 -32.31 9.00
C ASN A 22 -20.97 -32.10 9.26
N ILE A 23 -20.32 -32.98 10.02
CA ILE A 23 -18.88 -32.93 10.26
C ILE A 23 -18.10 -33.13 8.95
N THR A 24 -18.47 -34.10 8.12
CA THR A 24 -17.81 -34.32 6.82
C THR A 24 -18.03 -33.16 5.85
N GLU A 25 -19.20 -32.51 5.87
CA GLU A 25 -19.47 -31.32 5.05
C GLU A 25 -18.67 -30.11 5.52
N GLN A 26 -18.55 -29.91 6.84
CA GLN A 26 -17.71 -28.85 7.42
C GLN A 26 -16.24 -29.08 7.12
N GLN A 27 -15.73 -30.31 7.30
CA GLN A 27 -14.36 -30.67 6.95
C GLN A 27 -14.10 -30.52 5.46
N LYS A 28 -15.03 -30.93 4.59
CA LYS A 28 -14.90 -30.73 3.15
C LYS A 28 -14.93 -29.24 2.79
N GLN A 29 -15.72 -28.41 3.46
CA GLN A 29 -15.72 -26.95 3.27
C GLN A 29 -14.44 -26.29 3.80
N GLU A 30 -13.90 -26.76 4.92
CA GLU A 30 -12.62 -26.29 5.47
C GLU A 30 -11.44 -26.73 4.61
N GLU A 31 -11.43 -27.96 4.12
CA GLU A 31 -10.47 -28.45 3.13
C GLU A 31 -10.61 -27.70 1.81
N LEU A 32 -11.82 -27.39 1.33
CA LEU A 32 -12.02 -26.54 0.15
C LEU A 32 -11.61 -25.08 0.40
N LYS A 33 -11.62 -24.59 1.64
CA LYS A 33 -11.13 -23.25 2.01
C LYS A 33 -9.61 -23.24 2.20
N ALA A 34 -9.03 -24.31 2.72
CA ALA A 34 -7.58 -24.51 2.90
C ALA A 34 -6.87 -24.94 1.61
N GLN A 35 -7.59 -25.58 0.69
CA GLN A 35 -7.20 -25.95 -0.67
C GLN A 35 -7.87 -25.05 -1.71
N LYS A 36 -8.31 -23.84 -1.34
CA LYS A 36 -8.28 -22.75 -2.31
C LYS A 36 -6.79 -22.47 -2.52
N PRO A 37 -6.17 -22.84 -3.67
CA PRO A 37 -5.04 -22.05 -4.10
C PRO A 37 -5.53 -20.60 -4.07
N SER A 38 -4.71 -19.69 -3.54
CA SER A 38 -4.84 -18.28 -3.87
C SER A 38 -5.22 -18.18 -5.36
N PRO A 39 -6.16 -17.28 -5.73
CA PRO A 39 -6.50 -17.12 -7.15
C PRO A 39 -5.20 -17.01 -7.95
N PRO A 40 -5.15 -17.63 -9.15
CA PRO A 40 -3.91 -17.95 -9.86
C PRO A 40 -2.87 -16.87 -9.63
N ASN A 41 -1.73 -17.26 -9.04
CA ASN A 41 -0.63 -16.38 -8.63
C ASN A 41 0.06 -15.69 -9.84
N THR A 42 -0.70 -15.03 -10.71
CA THR A 42 -0.20 -13.87 -11.43
C THR A 42 -0.19 -12.76 -10.38
N PRO A 43 0.97 -12.39 -9.83
CA PRO A 43 1.02 -11.23 -8.94
C PRO A 43 0.36 -10.07 -9.66
N SER A 44 -0.54 -9.36 -8.97
CA SER A 44 -1.18 -8.20 -9.57
C SER A 44 -0.09 -7.25 -10.07
N THR A 45 -0.33 -6.56 -11.19
CA THR A 45 0.60 -5.57 -11.75
C THR A 45 1.21 -4.67 -10.66
N ARG A 46 0.36 -4.26 -9.72
CA ARG A 46 0.74 -3.49 -8.54
C ARG A 46 1.69 -4.23 -7.60
N GLU A 47 1.45 -5.49 -7.28
CA GLU A 47 2.32 -6.29 -6.42
C GLU A 47 3.73 -6.47 -7.01
N ILE A 48 3.82 -6.63 -8.34
CA ILE A 48 5.11 -6.73 -9.03
C ILE A 48 5.91 -5.44 -8.82
N LEU A 49 5.24 -4.30 -9.01
CA LEU A 49 5.87 -3.01 -8.79
C LEU A 49 6.27 -2.80 -7.34
N VAL A 50 5.38 -3.09 -6.39
CA VAL A 50 5.64 -2.89 -4.97
C VAL A 50 6.88 -3.66 -4.50
N LYS A 51 7.14 -4.85 -5.06
CA LYS A 51 8.36 -5.62 -4.76
C LYS A 51 9.65 -4.94 -5.26
N GLN A 52 9.55 -4.14 -6.31
CA GLN A 52 10.67 -3.44 -6.93
C GLN A 52 10.86 -2.00 -6.40
N LEU A 53 9.89 -1.48 -5.64
CA LEU A 53 9.94 -0.13 -5.08
C LEU A 53 10.95 -0.05 -3.92
N GLY A 54 11.72 1.03 -3.93
CA GLY A 54 12.71 1.35 -2.89
C GLY A 54 12.22 2.40 -1.89
N TYR A 55 13.15 3.22 -1.42
CA TYR A 55 12.88 4.20 -0.35
C TYR A 55 11.76 5.16 -0.75
N ARG A 56 10.72 5.24 0.09
CA ARG A 56 9.50 6.04 -0.11
C ARG A 56 8.76 5.79 -1.44
N GLY A 57 9.05 4.69 -2.15
CA GLY A 57 8.39 4.38 -3.42
C GLY A 57 6.90 4.12 -3.26
N LEU A 58 6.52 3.41 -2.19
CA LEU A 58 5.11 3.08 -1.88
C LEU A 58 4.28 4.34 -1.61
N GLU A 59 4.83 5.29 -0.85
CA GLU A 59 4.17 6.57 -0.55
C GLU A 59 3.89 7.37 -1.83
N VAL A 60 4.88 7.47 -2.72
CA VAL A 60 4.73 8.15 -4.01
C VAL A 60 3.68 7.45 -4.86
N LEU A 61 3.71 6.12 -4.95
CA LEU A 61 2.74 5.34 -5.72
C LEU A 61 1.32 5.56 -5.19
N GLN A 62 1.12 5.50 -3.88
CA GLN A 62 -0.19 5.71 -3.26
C GLN A 62 -0.71 7.14 -3.48
N ASN A 63 0.17 8.14 -3.38
CA ASN A 63 -0.19 9.53 -3.70
C ASN A 63 -0.57 9.70 -5.17
N ALA A 64 0.13 9.01 -6.08
CA ALA A 64 -0.19 9.01 -7.50
C ALA A 64 -1.54 8.34 -7.77
N GLU A 65 -1.80 7.17 -7.19
CA GLU A 65 -3.07 6.44 -7.29
C GLU A 65 -4.25 7.28 -6.77
N SER A 66 -4.04 8.05 -5.70
CA SER A 66 -5.06 8.93 -5.11
C SER A 66 -5.34 10.18 -5.94
N GLN A 67 -4.29 10.83 -6.45
CA GLN A 67 -4.41 12.11 -7.16
C GLN A 67 -4.73 11.94 -8.66
N PHE A 68 -4.22 10.88 -9.29
CA PHE A 68 -4.28 10.62 -10.73
C PHE A 68 -4.60 9.14 -11.00
N PRO A 69 -5.82 8.66 -10.68
CA PRO A 69 -6.14 7.23 -10.67
C PRO A 69 -6.13 6.58 -12.06
N ASN A 70 -6.44 7.32 -13.12
CA ASN A 70 -6.53 6.75 -14.47
C ASN A 70 -5.14 6.68 -15.12
N GLU A 71 -4.39 7.77 -14.99
CA GLU A 71 -3.05 7.91 -15.54
C GLU A 71 -2.07 6.99 -14.81
N THR A 72 -2.19 6.89 -13.49
CA THR A 72 -1.31 6.03 -12.68
C THR A 72 -1.52 4.56 -13.02
N LYS A 73 -2.74 4.10 -13.28
CA LYS A 73 -2.99 2.71 -13.70
C LYS A 73 -2.21 2.33 -14.96
N LEU A 74 -2.23 3.20 -15.98
CA LEU A 74 -1.48 2.98 -17.22
C LEU A 74 0.03 2.87 -16.97
N VAL A 75 0.56 3.75 -16.11
CA VAL A 75 1.99 3.75 -15.74
C VAL A 75 2.35 2.48 -14.96
N VAL A 76 1.48 2.05 -14.04
CA VAL A 76 1.65 0.83 -13.25
C VAL A 76 1.66 -0.41 -14.17
N ASP A 77 0.72 -0.49 -15.11
CA ASP A 77 0.68 -1.56 -16.11
C ASP A 77 1.98 -1.63 -16.93
N LYS A 78 2.43 -0.48 -17.46
CA LYS A 78 3.66 -0.43 -18.26
C LYS A 78 4.92 -0.72 -17.45
N LEU A 79 5.04 -0.21 -16.24
CA LEU A 79 6.21 -0.49 -15.42
C LEU A 79 6.27 -1.95 -14.99
N ALA A 80 5.14 -2.60 -14.71
CA ALA A 80 5.14 -4.03 -14.40
C ALA A 80 5.49 -4.89 -15.61
N GLU A 81 5.03 -4.53 -16.82
CA GLU A 81 5.48 -5.18 -18.07
C GLU A 81 7.01 -5.08 -18.21
N LEU A 82 7.59 -3.90 -17.99
CA LEU A 82 9.03 -3.67 -18.08
C LEU A 82 9.82 -4.46 -17.02
N ILE A 83 9.31 -4.56 -15.78
CA ILE A 83 9.92 -5.37 -14.72
C ILE A 83 9.85 -6.86 -15.07
N GLN A 84 8.70 -7.35 -15.56
CA GLN A 84 8.55 -8.75 -15.98
C GLN A 84 9.46 -9.10 -17.15
N SER A 85 9.65 -8.19 -18.10
CA SER A 85 10.55 -8.37 -19.25
C SER A 85 12.04 -8.38 -18.86
N GLY A 86 12.38 -7.92 -17.66
CA GLY A 86 13.76 -7.81 -17.18
C GLY A 86 14.52 -6.59 -17.71
N GLU A 87 13.85 -5.67 -18.41
CA GLU A 87 14.46 -4.38 -18.81
C GLU A 87 14.75 -3.49 -17.60
N VAL A 88 13.91 -3.58 -16.56
CA VAL A 88 14.08 -2.84 -15.30
C VAL A 88 14.36 -3.82 -14.16
N THR A 89 15.63 -3.98 -13.82
CA THR A 89 16.10 -4.83 -12.72
C THR A 89 16.51 -4.03 -11.48
N GLU A 90 16.70 -2.72 -11.63
CA GLU A 90 17.11 -1.85 -10.53
C GLU A 90 15.91 -1.46 -9.65
N THR A 91 16.17 -1.28 -8.36
CA THR A 91 15.18 -0.76 -7.41
C THR A 91 14.73 0.65 -7.81
N ILE A 92 13.41 0.87 -7.81
CA ILE A 92 12.79 2.14 -8.16
C ILE A 92 12.47 2.91 -6.87
N ASP A 93 13.34 3.82 -6.48
CA ASP A 93 13.08 4.71 -5.35
C ASP A 93 11.96 5.73 -5.64
N GLY A 94 11.37 6.29 -4.58
CA GLY A 94 10.33 7.32 -4.69
C GLY A 94 10.76 8.55 -5.46
N GLY A 95 12.05 8.93 -5.39
CA GLY A 95 12.60 10.02 -6.20
C GLY A 95 12.60 9.73 -7.69
N LYS A 96 12.98 8.51 -8.09
CA LYS A 96 12.94 8.05 -9.49
C LYS A 96 11.50 7.99 -10.00
N LEU A 97 10.60 7.43 -9.19
CA LEU A 97 9.18 7.33 -9.52
C LEU A 97 8.52 8.72 -9.67
N LEU A 98 8.83 9.67 -8.78
CA LEU A 98 8.38 11.07 -8.91
C LEU A 98 8.91 11.73 -10.18
N THR A 99 10.17 11.46 -10.52
CA THR A 99 10.79 12.02 -11.73
C THR A 99 10.11 11.47 -12.98
N LEU A 100 9.80 10.18 -13.01
CA LEU A 100 9.04 9.56 -14.09
C LEU A 100 7.65 10.19 -14.23
N PHE A 101 6.89 10.31 -13.15
CA PHE A 101 5.56 10.94 -13.23
C PHE A 101 5.65 12.38 -13.75
N ARG A 102 6.65 13.15 -13.31
CA ARG A 102 6.88 14.52 -13.80
C ARG A 102 7.24 14.57 -15.29
N SER A 103 8.04 13.62 -15.80
CA SER A 103 8.44 13.61 -17.20
C SER A 103 7.27 13.36 -18.16
N ILE A 104 6.26 12.60 -17.71
CA ILE A 104 5.01 12.35 -18.45
C ILE A 104 3.90 13.34 -18.11
N GLY A 105 4.19 14.41 -17.37
CA GLY A 105 3.25 15.50 -17.07
C GLY A 105 2.34 15.27 -15.85
N ILE A 106 2.50 14.18 -15.12
CA ILE A 106 1.75 13.85 -13.90
C ILE A 106 2.44 14.49 -12.70
N ARG A 107 1.87 15.57 -12.17
CA ARG A 107 2.43 16.28 -11.01
C ARG A 107 1.90 15.72 -9.69
N VAL A 108 2.43 14.58 -9.29
CA VAL A 108 2.14 13.96 -7.98
C VAL A 108 2.69 14.84 -6.85
N ARG A 109 1.81 15.25 -5.93
CA ARG A 109 2.19 15.97 -4.71
C ARG A 109 2.49 14.97 -3.59
N VAL A 110 3.60 15.20 -2.90
CA VAL A 110 4.03 14.40 -1.75
C VAL A 110 4.30 15.35 -0.60
N GLU A 111 3.82 15.01 0.59
CA GLU A 111 4.10 15.80 1.78
C GLU A 111 5.60 15.69 2.12
N THR A 112 6.27 16.84 2.21
CA THR A 112 7.72 16.89 2.46
C THR A 112 8.00 18.04 3.40
N THR A 113 8.68 17.75 4.51
CA THR A 113 9.15 18.74 5.48
C THR A 113 10.67 18.67 5.55
N ILE A 114 11.31 19.83 5.54
CA ILE A 114 12.76 19.95 5.64
C ILE A 114 13.09 20.49 7.03
N HIS A 115 13.88 19.73 7.78
CA HIS A 115 14.42 20.14 9.08
C HIS A 115 15.93 20.39 8.91
N VAL A 116 16.42 21.48 9.49
CA VAL A 116 17.84 21.85 9.48
C VAL A 116 18.35 21.81 10.91
N GLU A 117 19.50 21.20 11.11
CA GLU A 117 20.19 21.23 12.39
C GLU A 117 20.94 22.56 12.56
N GLU A 118 20.68 23.26 13.66
CA GLU A 118 21.36 24.49 14.06
C GLU A 118 21.68 24.41 15.54
N ASP A 119 22.96 24.57 15.88
CA ASP A 119 23.43 24.56 17.27
C ASP A 119 22.91 23.35 18.09
N GLY A 120 22.83 22.18 17.44
CA GLY A 120 22.36 20.92 18.04
C GLY A 120 20.84 20.79 18.18
N LYS A 121 20.04 21.71 17.61
CA LYS A 121 18.58 21.64 17.58
C LYS A 121 18.06 21.50 16.15
N LEU A 122 17.05 20.65 15.96
CA LEU A 122 16.34 20.53 14.68
C LEU A 122 15.28 21.62 14.57
N VAL A 123 15.49 22.57 13.66
CA VAL A 123 14.57 23.67 13.37
C VAL A 123 13.95 23.46 11.98
N SER A 124 12.66 23.75 11.82
CA SER A 124 12.02 23.70 10.50
C SER A 124 12.64 24.75 9.57
N TRP A 125 12.95 24.36 8.33
CA TRP A 125 13.49 25.30 7.33
C TRP A 125 12.54 26.48 7.06
N SER A 126 11.23 26.24 7.12
CA SER A 126 10.20 27.26 6.97
C SER A 126 10.31 28.37 8.03
N ASP A 127 10.69 28.01 9.26
CA ASP A 127 10.83 28.98 10.35
C ASP A 127 12.10 29.81 10.16
N LYS A 128 13.21 29.18 9.76
CA LYS A 128 14.46 29.89 9.42
C LYS A 128 14.29 30.91 8.30
N LEU A 129 13.51 30.58 7.27
CA LEU A 129 13.32 31.48 6.14
C LEU A 129 12.53 32.74 6.56
N LYS A 130 11.50 32.57 7.39
CA LYS A 130 10.68 33.69 7.92
C LYS A 130 11.50 34.63 8.79
N GLU A 131 12.39 34.09 9.62
CA GLU A 131 13.26 34.89 10.49
C GLU A 131 14.20 35.80 9.67
N ARG A 132 14.80 35.28 8.59
CA ARG A 132 15.65 36.08 7.69
C ARG A 132 14.90 37.16 6.93
N THR A 133 13.67 36.91 6.51
CA THR A 133 12.87 37.93 5.81
C THR A 133 12.50 39.08 6.73
N MET A 134 12.20 38.81 8.00
CA MET A 134 11.82 39.83 8.99
C MET A 134 13.02 40.72 9.40
N GLY A 135 14.21 40.13 9.58
CA GLY A 135 15.43 40.92 9.92
C GLY A 135 15.91 41.86 8.79
N THR A 136 15.45 41.67 7.56
CA THR A 136 15.83 42.55 6.43
C THR A 136 14.98 43.83 6.39
N GLU A 137 13.73 43.77 6.87
CA GLU A 137 12.81 44.91 6.89
C GLU A 137 13.20 45.97 7.94
N GLU A 138 13.76 45.55 9.09
CA GLU A 138 14.22 46.47 10.15
C GLU A 138 15.40 47.34 9.72
N SER A 139 16.29 46.80 8.87
CA SER A 139 17.46 47.54 8.36
C SER A 139 17.15 48.58 7.28
N THR A 140 15.96 48.52 6.68
CA THR A 140 15.58 49.44 5.59
C THR A 140 14.89 50.71 6.13
N GLN A 141 14.24 50.63 7.31
CA GLN A 141 13.56 51.78 7.93
C GLN A 141 14.51 52.75 8.65
N GLN A 142 15.73 52.34 8.99
CA GLN A 142 16.73 53.21 9.63
C GLN A 142 17.55 54.06 8.63
N LYS A 143 17.41 53.85 7.32
CA LYS A 143 18.18 54.60 6.29
C LYS A 143 17.42 55.74 5.61
N THR A 144 16.14 55.97 5.95
CA THR A 144 15.32 57.06 5.37
C THR A 144 15.08 58.22 6.34
N SER A 145 15.75 58.22 7.49
CA SER A 145 15.66 59.29 8.49
C SER A 145 17.07 59.74 8.91
N GLU A 146 17.83 60.25 7.95
CA GLU A 146 18.94 61.20 8.17
C GLU A 146 19.16 62.06 6.91
#